data_AF-A0A8H7S3G9-F1
#
_entry.id   AF-A0A8H7S3G9-F1
#
_cell.length_a   1.000
_cell.length_b   1.000
_cell.length_c   1.000
_cell.angle_alpha   90.00
_cell.angle_beta   90.00
_cell.angle_gamma   90.00
#
_symmetry.space_group_name_H-M   'P 1'
#
loop_
_entity.id
_entity.type
_entity.pdbx_description
1 polymer ?
#
loop_
_entity_poly.entity_id
_entity_poly.type
_entity_poly.pdbx_seq_one_letter_code
_entity_poly.pdbx_strand_id
1 'polypeptide(L)'
;MSTTYNKSRAYTMRNPPLPTVTVLPDNRIDKKKVSINHNKNVKRMADLVKLMEKKKFWVEVAVLDRLHYKHINAQRLFPRFRIVAQARQLIKRFKSLKIEQVLIQFYMSFWNVKSLEKCQGPWNFIPTKEFAEYTMHRIIAATLVLDKLQAMLMKAFNEQTKTLKVGHWGALMLVYMGTLSRLYRLSHTWVNELKQCYDLIQPWHLAFASGYKAKQPNPHQHIDQICLSTTMTHARQEAIETWSGHTQ
;
A
#
# COMPACT_ATOMS: atom_id res chain seq x y z
N MET A 1 -21.27 -33.02 0.62
CA MET A 1 -20.24 -32.54 1.57
C MET A 1 -19.17 -31.80 0.80
N SER A 2 -19.33 -30.49 0.61
CA SER A 2 -18.32 -29.64 -0.03
C SER A 2 -17.35 -29.15 1.05
N THR A 3 -16.12 -29.63 1.01
CA THR A 3 -15.01 -29.09 1.79
C THR A 3 -14.64 -27.73 1.21
N THR A 4 -15.20 -26.66 1.78
CA THR A 4 -14.73 -25.29 1.56
C THR A 4 -13.33 -25.16 2.16
N TYR A 5 -12.32 -25.44 1.34
CA TYR A 5 -10.94 -25.04 1.65
C TYR A 5 -10.94 -23.52 1.86
N ASN A 6 -10.76 -23.11 3.10
CA ASN A 6 -10.68 -21.71 3.50
C ASN A 6 -9.34 -21.15 3.00
N LYS A 7 -9.27 -20.78 1.72
CA LYS A 7 -8.07 -20.20 1.12
C LYS A 7 -7.76 -18.89 1.83
N SER A 8 -6.59 -18.84 2.46
CA SER A 8 -6.09 -17.60 3.07
C SER A 8 -5.84 -16.59 1.95
N ARG A 9 -6.36 -15.37 2.09
CA ARG A 9 -6.17 -14.31 1.09
C ARG A 9 -4.72 -13.84 1.09
N ALA A 10 -4.11 -13.69 -0.09
CA ALA A 10 -2.72 -13.24 -0.21
C ALA A 10 -2.48 -11.86 0.40
N TYR A 11 -3.46 -10.97 0.38
CA TYR A 11 -3.38 -9.66 1.00
C TYR A 11 -3.85 -9.75 2.45
N THR A 12 -2.91 -9.60 3.39
CA THR A 12 -3.28 -9.27 4.76
C THR A 12 -2.55 -8.01 5.17
N MET A 13 -3.18 -7.21 6.03
CA MET A 13 -2.50 -6.03 6.57
C MET A 13 -1.22 -6.43 7.33
N ARG A 14 -1.15 -7.66 7.90
CA ARG A 14 -0.07 -8.11 8.82
C ARG A 14 1.05 -8.84 8.09
N ASN A 15 0.69 -9.75 7.19
CA ASN A 15 1.59 -10.68 6.53
C ASN A 15 1.42 -10.50 5.01
N PRO A 16 2.21 -9.63 4.38
CA PRO A 16 2.27 -9.60 2.93
C PRO A 16 2.72 -10.97 2.38
N PRO A 17 2.36 -11.31 1.13
CA PRO A 17 2.91 -12.50 0.50
C PRO A 17 4.44 -12.37 0.43
N LEU A 18 5.16 -13.50 0.44
CA LEU A 18 6.61 -13.48 0.24
C LEU A 18 6.92 -12.98 -1.18
N PRO A 19 8.06 -12.29 -1.38
CA PRO A 19 8.47 -11.87 -2.72
C PRO A 19 8.60 -13.11 -3.61
N THR A 20 7.91 -13.07 -4.75
CA THR A 20 8.07 -14.11 -5.77
C THR A 20 9.46 -13.96 -6.37
N VAL A 21 10.18 -15.09 -6.52
CA VAL A 21 11.46 -15.07 -7.24
C VAL A 21 11.17 -14.50 -8.62
N THR A 22 11.91 -13.46 -9.02
CA THR A 22 11.77 -12.84 -10.34
C THR A 22 12.29 -13.83 -11.38
N VAL A 23 11.45 -14.77 -11.80
CA VAL A 23 11.79 -15.77 -12.81
C VAL A 23 11.57 -15.11 -14.16
N LEU A 24 12.62 -14.66 -14.85
CA LEU A 24 12.44 -14.06 -16.18
C LEU A 24 11.77 -15.10 -17.11
N PRO A 25 10.57 -14.82 -17.66
CA PRO A 25 9.94 -15.75 -18.56
C PRO A 25 10.70 -15.73 -19.89
N ASP A 26 11.09 -16.91 -20.39
CA ASP A 26 11.71 -17.07 -21.72
C ASP A 26 10.76 -16.73 -22.87
N ASN A 27 9.46 -16.60 -22.56
CA ASN A 27 8.40 -16.43 -23.54
C ASN A 27 8.17 -14.95 -23.88
N ARG A 28 8.29 -14.59 -25.16
CA ARG A 28 7.91 -13.27 -25.70
C ARG A 28 6.40 -13.07 -25.59
N ILE A 29 5.97 -11.82 -25.37
CA ILE A 29 4.54 -11.43 -25.25
C ILE A 29 3.73 -11.97 -26.44
N ASP A 30 2.64 -12.68 -26.15
CA ASP A 30 1.58 -12.94 -27.11
C ASP A 30 0.93 -11.60 -27.52
N LYS A 31 1.45 -10.95 -28.57
CA LYS A 31 0.91 -9.68 -29.12
C LYS A 31 -0.59 -9.72 -29.44
N LYS A 32 -1.18 -10.92 -29.53
CA LYS A 32 -2.59 -11.17 -29.84
C LYS A 32 -3.54 -11.12 -28.63
N LYS A 33 -3.04 -11.26 -27.39
CA LYS A 33 -3.91 -11.40 -26.20
C LYS A 33 -4.41 -10.07 -25.62
N VAL A 34 -3.62 -8.99 -25.68
CA VAL A 34 -4.09 -7.66 -25.25
C VAL A 34 -3.38 -6.54 -26.03
N SER A 35 -4.15 -5.65 -26.66
CA SER A 35 -3.65 -4.43 -27.31
C SER A 35 -3.34 -3.35 -26.26
N ILE A 36 -2.26 -3.54 -25.49
CA ILE A 36 -1.81 -2.54 -24.49
C ILE A 36 -0.62 -1.77 -25.04
N ASN A 37 -0.66 -0.44 -24.97
CA ASN A 37 0.50 0.40 -25.25
C ASN A 37 1.48 0.38 -24.06
N HIS A 38 2.34 -0.65 -24.02
CA HIS A 38 3.32 -0.86 -22.96
C HIS A 38 4.25 0.35 -22.76
N ASN A 39 4.68 1.01 -23.84
CA ASN A 39 5.59 2.16 -23.78
C ASN A 39 4.98 3.36 -23.03
N LYS A 40 3.71 3.68 -23.29
CA LYS A 40 3.02 4.77 -22.58
C LYS A 40 2.85 4.45 -21.09
N ASN A 41 2.52 3.20 -20.78
CA ASN A 41 2.30 2.77 -19.41
C ASN A 41 3.61 2.71 -18.58
N VAL A 42 4.73 2.29 -19.18
CA VAL A 42 6.05 2.31 -18.52
C VAL A 42 6.49 3.74 -18.19
N LYS A 43 6.26 4.71 -19.09
CA LYS A 43 6.51 6.14 -18.81
C LYS A 43 5.65 6.63 -17.65
N ARG A 44 4.35 6.33 -17.67
CA ARG A 44 3.43 6.68 -16.58
C ARG A 44 3.84 6.06 -15.24
N MET A 45 4.35 4.83 -15.25
CA MET A 45 4.87 4.18 -14.05
C MET A 45 6.09 4.92 -13.49
N ALA A 46 6.99 5.39 -14.35
CA ALA A 46 8.15 6.17 -13.93
C ALA A 46 7.72 7.48 -13.25
N ASP A 47 6.71 8.17 -13.79
CA ASP A 47 6.16 9.39 -13.19
C ASP A 47 5.53 9.09 -11.82
N LEU A 48 4.75 8.01 -11.72
CA LEU A 48 4.15 7.57 -10.46
C LEU A 48 5.20 7.20 -9.41
N VAL A 49 6.26 6.49 -9.80
CA VAL A 49 7.38 6.13 -8.89
C VAL A 49 8.06 7.38 -8.34
N LYS A 50 8.29 8.41 -9.17
CA LYS A 50 8.85 9.70 -8.73
C LYS A 50 7.91 10.44 -7.78
N LEU A 51 6.61 10.43 -8.08
CA LEU A 51 5.59 11.09 -7.24
C LEU A 51 5.46 10.46 -5.85
N MET A 52 5.80 9.19 -5.71
CA MET A 52 5.71 8.44 -4.45
C MET A 52 6.83 8.76 -3.45
N GLU A 53 7.89 9.50 -3.85
CA GLU A 53 8.97 9.95 -2.96
C GLU A 53 8.55 11.15 -2.06
N LYS A 54 7.36 11.08 -1.46
CA LYS A 54 6.71 12.21 -0.78
C LYS A 54 7.33 12.53 0.56
N LYS A 55 8.41 13.31 0.52
CA LYS A 55 9.07 13.89 1.70
C LYS A 55 8.08 14.60 2.65
N LYS A 56 7.05 15.26 2.11
CA LYS A 56 6.03 15.98 2.90
C LYS A 56 5.26 15.10 3.89
N PHE A 57 4.87 13.87 3.49
CA PHE A 57 4.18 12.95 4.39
C PHE A 57 5.06 12.57 5.57
N TRP A 58 6.31 12.21 5.29
CA TRP A 58 7.26 11.81 6.32
C TRP A 58 7.70 12.95 7.24
N VAL A 59 7.72 14.19 6.75
CA VAL A 59 7.92 15.38 7.58
C VAL A 59 6.81 15.52 8.62
N GLU A 60 5.53 15.42 8.21
CA GLU A 60 4.40 15.50 9.15
C GLU A 60 4.39 14.33 10.16
N VAL A 61 4.78 13.13 9.71
CA VAL A 61 4.98 11.98 10.61
C VAL A 61 6.05 12.29 11.66
N ALA A 62 7.18 12.89 11.26
CA ALA A 62 8.24 13.26 12.18
C ALA A 62 7.79 14.33 13.19
N VAL A 63 6.97 15.29 12.75
CA VAL A 63 6.34 16.28 13.65
C VAL A 63 5.44 15.58 14.66
N LEU A 64 4.57 14.67 14.21
CA LEU A 64 3.68 13.89 15.09
C LEU A 64 4.46 13.05 16.11
N ASP A 65 5.55 12.41 15.68
CA ASP A 65 6.42 11.61 16.55
C ASP A 65 7.09 12.47 17.62
N ARG A 66 7.62 13.63 17.26
CA ARG A 66 8.23 14.58 18.20
C ARG A 66 7.21 15.10 19.22
N LEU A 67 6.02 15.49 18.76
CA LEU A 67 4.93 15.93 19.64
C LEU A 67 4.55 14.85 20.63
N HIS A 68 4.32 13.63 20.13
CA HIS A 68 3.96 12.50 20.97
C HIS A 68 5.05 12.16 21.99
N TYR A 69 6.32 12.15 21.59
CA TYR A 69 7.44 11.89 22.48
C TYR A 69 7.56 12.95 23.58
N LYS A 70 7.51 14.24 23.21
CA LYS A 70 7.64 15.35 24.17
C LYS A 70 6.55 15.33 25.24
N HIS A 71 5.34 14.89 24.89
CA HIS A 71 4.19 14.93 25.78
C HIS A 71 3.79 13.58 26.39
N ILE A 72 4.59 12.53 26.20
CA ILE A 72 4.24 11.18 26.67
C ILE A 72 4.01 11.12 28.19
N ASN A 73 4.90 11.71 28.98
CA ASN A 73 4.81 11.66 30.43
C ASN A 73 3.59 12.44 30.96
N ALA A 74 3.30 13.59 30.38
CA ALA A 74 2.18 14.43 30.79
C ALA A 74 0.82 13.90 30.29
N GLN A 75 0.79 13.20 29.15
CA GLN A 75 -0.45 12.90 28.44
C GLN A 75 -0.81 11.41 28.37
N ARG A 76 0.03 10.50 28.90
CA ARG A 76 -0.15 9.03 28.78
C ARG A 76 -1.51 8.50 29.27
N LEU A 77 -2.09 9.12 30.29
CA LEU A 77 -3.34 8.66 30.90
C LEU A 77 -4.57 9.06 30.09
N PHE A 78 -4.44 10.04 29.19
CA PHE A 78 -5.59 10.53 28.44
C PHE A 78 -5.93 9.63 27.24
N PRO A 79 -7.22 9.30 27.01
CA PRO A 79 -7.65 8.47 25.89
C PRO A 79 -7.18 8.97 24.52
N ARG A 80 -7.18 10.30 24.31
CA ARG A 80 -6.68 10.96 23.08
C ARG A 80 -5.24 10.54 22.73
N PHE A 81 -4.40 10.34 23.73
CA PHE A 81 -3.00 10.00 23.54
C PHE A 81 -2.84 8.55 23.08
N ARG A 82 -3.68 7.63 23.57
CA ARG A 82 -3.74 6.24 23.11
C ARG A 82 -4.16 6.14 21.64
N ILE A 83 -5.13 6.96 21.22
CA ILE A 83 -5.61 6.99 19.82
C ILE A 83 -4.48 7.48 18.89
N VAL A 84 -3.75 8.52 19.29
CA VAL A 84 -2.56 8.98 18.55
C VAL A 84 -1.48 7.89 18.51
N ALA A 85 -1.25 7.15 19.60
CA ALA A 85 -0.31 6.03 19.61
C ALA A 85 -0.69 4.94 18.60
N GLN A 86 -1.98 4.61 18.48
CA GLN A 86 -2.49 3.66 17.49
C GLN A 86 -2.27 4.17 16.06
N ALA A 87 -2.52 5.45 15.77
CA ALA A 87 -2.21 6.05 14.48
C ALA A 87 -0.71 5.93 14.14
N ARG A 88 0.18 6.16 15.12
CA ARG A 88 1.64 5.97 14.96
C ARG A 88 2.01 4.52 14.65
N GLN A 89 1.38 3.54 15.30
CA GLN A 89 1.61 2.13 15.00
C GLN A 89 1.24 1.78 13.55
N LEU A 90 0.12 2.33 13.04
CA LEU A 90 -0.27 2.17 11.64
C LEU A 90 0.74 2.80 10.69
N ILE A 91 1.28 3.99 11.01
CA ILE A 91 2.32 4.64 10.21
C ILE A 91 3.61 3.79 10.17
N LYS A 92 4.05 3.26 11.31
CA LYS A 92 5.22 2.36 11.36
C LYS A 92 5.01 1.12 10.49
N ARG A 93 3.81 0.57 10.51
CA ARG A 93 3.43 -0.58 9.68
C ARG A 93 3.41 -0.23 8.20
N PHE A 94 2.87 0.92 7.83
CA PHE A 94 2.93 1.43 6.46
C PHE A 94 4.39 1.56 6.00
N LYS A 95 5.28 2.11 6.84
CA LYS A 95 6.72 2.19 6.55
C LYS A 95 7.36 0.81 6.34
N SER A 96 6.99 -0.20 7.13
CA SER A 96 7.51 -1.57 6.96
C SER A 96 7.08 -2.25 5.65
N LEU A 97 6.00 -1.79 5.01
CA LEU A 97 5.59 -2.28 3.69
C LEU A 97 6.53 -1.81 2.57
N LYS A 98 7.42 -0.83 2.81
CA LYS A 98 8.44 -0.40 1.84
C LYS A 98 7.90 -0.27 0.40
N ILE A 99 6.69 0.28 0.27
CA ILE A 99 5.93 0.24 -1.00
C ILE A 99 6.67 0.95 -2.13
N GLU A 100 7.37 2.04 -1.80
CA GLU A 100 8.28 2.76 -2.70
C GLU A 100 9.32 1.80 -3.31
N GLN A 101 9.97 0.98 -2.49
CA GLN A 101 10.98 0.03 -2.96
C GLN A 101 10.38 -1.06 -3.84
N VAL A 102 9.18 -1.56 -3.49
CA VAL A 102 8.49 -2.59 -4.29
C VAL A 102 8.13 -2.04 -5.67
N LEU A 103 7.60 -0.82 -5.76
CA LEU A 103 7.25 -0.19 -7.04
C LEU A 103 8.50 0.10 -7.88
N ILE A 104 9.59 0.55 -7.24
CA ILE A 104 10.88 0.76 -7.89
C ILE A 104 11.43 -0.56 -8.45
N GLN A 105 11.40 -1.64 -7.67
CA GLN A 105 11.83 -2.97 -8.12
C GLN A 105 10.98 -3.49 -9.28
N PHE A 106 9.66 -3.27 -9.20
CA PHE A 106 8.77 -3.58 -10.31
C PHE A 106 9.13 -2.80 -11.58
N TYR A 107 9.43 -1.51 -11.46
CA TYR A 107 9.87 -0.71 -12.59
C TYR A 107 11.24 -1.14 -13.15
N MET A 108 12.21 -1.43 -12.28
CA MET A 108 13.54 -1.90 -12.68
C MET A 108 13.52 -3.26 -13.39
N SER A 109 12.52 -4.10 -13.10
CA SER A 109 12.40 -5.43 -13.70
C SER A 109 12.30 -5.40 -15.24
N PHE A 110 11.82 -4.30 -15.82
CA PHE A 110 11.75 -4.11 -17.28
C PHE A 110 13.12 -3.96 -17.95
N TRP A 111 14.14 -3.55 -17.21
CA TRP A 111 15.53 -3.46 -17.69
C TRP A 111 16.45 -4.51 -17.06
N ASN A 112 15.97 -5.28 -16.08
CA ASN A 112 16.76 -6.22 -15.29
C ASN A 112 18.02 -5.59 -14.67
N VAL A 113 17.86 -4.42 -14.03
CA VAL A 113 18.99 -3.68 -13.44
C VAL A 113 18.82 -3.47 -11.94
N LYS A 114 19.95 -3.32 -11.23
CA LYS A 114 20.02 -3.11 -9.78
C LYS A 114 19.80 -1.65 -9.34
N SER A 115 19.80 -0.68 -10.27
CA SER A 115 19.75 0.75 -9.97
C SER A 115 18.92 1.54 -10.98
N LEU A 116 18.22 2.57 -10.53
CA LEU A 116 17.26 3.35 -11.33
C LEU A 116 17.96 4.14 -12.45
N GLU A 117 19.18 4.62 -12.18
CA GLU A 117 20.01 5.39 -13.11
C GLU A 117 20.39 4.63 -14.38
N LYS A 118 20.38 3.30 -14.30
CA LYS A 118 20.71 2.40 -15.40
C LYS A 118 19.49 1.97 -16.22
N CYS A 119 18.30 2.44 -15.88
CA CYS A 119 17.08 2.27 -16.69
C CYS A 119 17.10 3.27 -17.86
N GLN A 120 18.03 3.09 -18.79
CA GLN A 120 18.18 3.93 -19.99
C GLN A 120 17.92 3.09 -21.25
N GLY A 121 17.36 3.73 -22.27
CA GLY A 121 17.04 3.08 -23.56
C GLY A 121 15.75 2.24 -23.54
N PRO A 122 15.50 1.46 -24.61
CA PRO A 122 14.33 0.60 -24.69
C PRO A 122 14.37 -0.47 -23.59
N TRP A 123 13.22 -0.78 -23.01
CA TRP A 123 13.10 -1.89 -22.07
C TRP A 123 13.24 -3.21 -22.83
N ASN A 124 13.94 -4.16 -22.21
CA ASN A 124 14.31 -5.44 -22.84
C ASN A 124 13.62 -6.64 -22.22
N PHE A 125 13.06 -6.48 -21.01
CA PHE A 125 12.49 -7.55 -20.22
C PHE A 125 11.05 -7.24 -19.82
N ILE A 126 10.28 -8.30 -19.56
CA ILE A 126 8.91 -8.22 -19.07
C ILE A 126 8.86 -8.98 -17.75
N PRO A 127 8.35 -8.35 -16.68
CA PRO A 127 8.18 -9.05 -15.42
C PRO A 127 7.17 -10.18 -15.53
N THR A 128 7.29 -11.14 -14.62
CA THR A 128 6.31 -12.23 -14.53
C THR A 128 4.97 -11.75 -14.04
N LYS A 129 3.94 -12.51 -14.42
CA LYS A 129 2.60 -12.39 -13.84
C LYS A 129 2.63 -12.42 -12.32
N GLU A 130 3.38 -13.33 -11.73
CA GLU A 130 3.49 -13.53 -10.28
C GLU A 130 4.11 -12.32 -9.57
N PHE A 131 5.07 -11.65 -10.21
CA PHE A 131 5.69 -10.46 -9.66
C PHE A 131 4.76 -9.24 -9.75
N ALA A 132 3.95 -9.17 -10.81
CA ALA A 132 2.86 -8.20 -10.90
C ALA A 132 1.80 -8.44 -9.81
N GLU A 133 1.35 -9.69 -9.59
CA GLU A 133 0.42 -10.06 -8.51
C GLU A 133 0.97 -9.68 -7.14
N TYR A 134 2.23 -10.03 -6.86
CA TYR A 134 2.92 -9.64 -5.63
C TYR A 134 2.86 -8.13 -5.41
N THR A 135 3.20 -7.35 -6.43
CA THR A 135 3.18 -5.88 -6.37
C THR A 135 1.77 -5.36 -6.11
N MET A 136 0.76 -5.91 -6.79
CA MET A 136 -0.65 -5.56 -6.60
C MET A 136 -1.14 -5.87 -5.18
N HIS A 137 -0.81 -7.04 -4.61
CA HIS A 137 -1.14 -7.37 -3.22
C HIS A 137 -0.49 -6.42 -2.20
N ARG A 138 0.75 -6.00 -2.46
CA ARG A 138 1.46 -5.01 -1.62
C ARG A 138 0.78 -3.65 -1.68
N ILE A 139 0.32 -3.24 -2.85
CA ILE A 139 -0.48 -2.02 -3.02
C ILE A 139 -1.79 -2.12 -2.23
N ILE A 140 -2.52 -3.24 -2.34
CA ILE A 140 -3.76 -3.46 -1.57
C ILE A 140 -3.48 -3.35 -0.06
N ALA A 141 -2.47 -4.06 0.45
CA ALA A 141 -2.13 -4.01 1.87
C ALA A 141 -1.78 -2.59 2.34
N ALA A 142 -1.03 -1.83 1.53
CA ALA A 142 -0.69 -0.44 1.81
C ALA A 142 -1.93 0.46 1.87
N THR A 143 -2.86 0.30 0.92
CA THR A 143 -4.10 1.08 0.87
C THR A 143 -4.99 0.81 2.08
N LEU A 144 -5.12 -0.44 2.51
CA LEU A 144 -5.88 -0.81 3.71
C LEU A 144 -5.30 -0.18 4.99
N VAL A 145 -3.97 -0.14 5.11
CA VAL A 145 -3.31 0.51 6.26
C VAL A 145 -3.58 2.02 6.25
N LEU A 146 -3.54 2.66 5.08
CA LEU A 146 -3.80 4.10 4.94
C LEU A 146 -5.28 4.46 5.15
N ASP A 147 -6.23 3.64 4.71
CA ASP A 147 -7.65 3.82 4.99
C ASP A 147 -7.92 3.72 6.50
N LYS A 148 -7.34 2.71 7.15
CA LYS A 148 -7.43 2.58 8.62
C LYS A 148 -6.77 3.76 9.33
N LEU A 149 -5.64 4.24 8.83
CA LEU A 149 -4.96 5.41 9.35
C LEU A 149 -5.85 6.66 9.24
N GLN A 150 -6.51 6.88 8.11
CA GLN A 150 -7.44 8.00 7.92
C GLN A 150 -8.58 7.97 8.95
N ALA A 151 -9.21 6.82 9.18
CA ALA A 151 -10.24 6.67 10.21
C ALA A 151 -9.69 7.00 11.61
N MET A 152 -8.48 6.52 11.94
CA MET A 152 -7.83 6.79 13.23
C MET A 152 -7.41 8.26 13.40
N LEU A 153 -6.95 8.92 12.34
CA LEU A 153 -6.60 10.34 12.35
C LEU A 153 -7.85 11.21 12.56
N MET A 154 -8.96 10.88 11.90
CA MET A 154 -10.24 11.57 12.11
C MET A 154 -10.75 11.39 13.55
N LYS A 155 -10.68 10.16 14.07
CA LYS A 155 -11.02 9.90 15.48
C LYS A 155 -10.13 10.69 16.43
N ALA A 156 -8.82 10.72 16.19
CA ALA A 156 -7.88 11.51 16.99
C ALA A 156 -8.23 13.00 16.94
N PHE A 157 -8.51 13.53 15.75
CA PHE A 157 -8.88 14.94 15.56
C PHE A 157 -10.12 15.31 16.39
N ASN A 158 -11.18 14.48 16.33
CA ASN A 158 -12.41 14.71 17.08
C ASN A 158 -12.18 14.72 18.60
N GLU A 159 -11.32 13.83 19.12
CA GLU A 159 -10.96 13.81 20.54
C GLU A 159 -10.11 15.03 20.96
N GLN A 160 -9.25 15.55 20.08
CA GLN A 160 -8.55 16.81 20.33
C GLN A 160 -9.54 17.98 20.36
N THR A 161 -10.51 18.02 19.44
CA THR A 161 -11.56 19.06 19.42
C THR A 161 -12.38 19.07 20.70
N LYS A 162 -12.79 17.89 21.21
CA LYS A 162 -13.48 17.78 22.49
C LYS A 162 -12.64 18.35 23.63
N THR A 163 -11.35 18.02 23.67
CA THR A 163 -10.43 18.52 24.70
C THR A 163 -10.24 20.04 24.58
N LEU A 164 -10.14 20.57 23.36
CA LEU A 164 -10.00 22.00 23.10
C LEU A 164 -11.21 22.79 23.62
N LYS A 165 -12.44 22.26 23.47
CA LYS A 165 -13.66 22.89 23.99
C LYS A 165 -13.69 23.01 25.53
N VAL A 166 -12.98 22.14 26.24
CA VAL A 166 -12.85 22.21 27.70
C VAL A 166 -11.85 23.31 28.13
N GLY A 167 -11.11 23.91 27.19
CA GLY A 167 -10.26 25.08 27.44
C GLY A 167 -8.83 24.75 27.91
N HIS A 168 -8.48 23.47 28.04
CA HIS A 168 -7.13 23.07 28.46
C HIS A 168 -6.19 22.86 27.26
N TRP A 169 -4.95 23.33 27.39
CA TRP A 169 -3.85 23.07 26.44
C TRP A 169 -4.11 23.54 25.00
N GLY A 170 -4.81 24.66 24.81
CA GLY A 170 -5.29 25.11 23.50
C GLY A 170 -4.24 25.12 22.38
N ALA A 171 -3.06 25.72 22.64
CA ALA A 171 -1.98 25.77 21.65
C ALA A 171 -1.50 24.37 21.23
N LEU A 172 -1.36 23.44 22.19
CA LEU A 172 -0.95 22.06 21.90
C LEU A 172 -2.02 21.31 21.08
N MET A 173 -3.29 21.49 21.44
CA MET A 173 -4.41 20.86 20.72
C MET A 173 -4.47 21.35 19.27
N LEU A 174 -4.31 22.66 19.03
CA LEU A 174 -4.28 23.23 17.69
C LEU A 174 -3.14 22.66 16.83
N VAL A 175 -1.95 22.49 17.41
CA VAL A 175 -0.81 21.88 16.72
C VAL A 175 -1.08 20.41 16.37
N TYR A 176 -1.67 19.63 17.29
CA TYR A 176 -2.10 18.26 16.99
C TYR A 176 -3.14 18.23 15.89
N MET A 177 -4.20 19.03 16.00
CA MET A 177 -5.29 19.09 15.02
C MET A 177 -4.78 19.45 13.63
N GLY A 178 -3.90 20.45 13.52
CA GLY A 178 -3.27 20.83 12.25
C GLY A 178 -2.42 19.69 11.65
N THR A 179 -1.61 19.02 12.48
CA THR A 179 -0.78 17.88 12.04
C THR A 179 -1.63 16.70 11.59
N LEU A 180 -2.68 16.34 12.35
CA LEU A 180 -3.59 15.25 12.04
C LEU A 180 -4.37 15.51 10.74
N SER A 181 -4.85 16.75 10.54
CA SER A 181 -5.57 17.16 9.33
C SER A 181 -4.68 17.06 8.08
N ARG A 182 -3.43 17.56 8.15
CA ARG A 182 -2.47 17.44 7.04
C ARG A 182 -2.11 15.98 6.75
N LEU A 183 -1.87 15.17 7.78
CA LEU A 183 -1.62 13.73 7.62
C LEU A 183 -2.81 13.00 7.00
N TYR A 184 -4.05 13.37 7.34
CA TYR A 184 -5.25 12.79 6.75
C TYR A 184 -5.29 13.05 5.24
N ARG A 185 -5.14 14.31 4.83
CA ARG A 185 -5.14 14.69 3.41
C ARG A 185 -4.00 14.03 2.63
N LEU A 186 -2.80 13.97 3.22
CA LEU A 186 -1.65 13.31 2.59
C LEU A 186 -1.88 11.80 2.46
N SER A 187 -2.45 11.15 3.48
CA SER A 187 -2.82 9.72 3.44
C SER A 187 -3.83 9.44 2.33
N HIS A 188 -4.85 10.29 2.19
CA HIS A 188 -5.82 10.20 1.11
C HIS A 188 -5.15 10.31 -0.28
N THR A 189 -4.23 11.25 -0.43
CA THR A 189 -3.48 11.43 -1.68
C THR A 189 -2.65 10.18 -2.02
N TRP A 190 -1.99 9.58 -1.02
CA TRP A 190 -1.26 8.32 -1.18
C TRP A 190 -2.18 7.17 -1.63
N VAL A 191 -3.39 7.04 -1.08
CA VAL A 191 -4.35 6.01 -1.50
C VAL A 191 -4.72 6.18 -2.97
N ASN A 192 -4.96 7.41 -3.43
CA ASN A 192 -5.31 7.68 -4.82
C ASN A 192 -4.18 7.32 -5.79
N GLU A 193 -2.94 7.60 -5.42
CA GLU A 193 -1.77 7.23 -6.24
C GLU A 193 -1.53 5.72 -6.26
N LEU A 194 -1.65 5.07 -5.10
CA LEU A 194 -1.59 3.61 -5.02
C LEU A 194 -2.67 2.95 -5.88
N LYS A 195 -3.88 3.50 -5.90
CA LYS A 195 -4.94 3.05 -6.79
C LYS A 195 -4.56 3.24 -8.27
N GLN A 196 -4.00 4.39 -8.65
CA GLN A 196 -3.52 4.59 -10.02
C GLN A 196 -2.42 3.60 -10.42
N CYS A 197 -1.50 3.27 -9.50
CA CYS A 197 -0.51 2.21 -9.72
C CYS A 197 -1.18 0.84 -9.91
N TYR A 198 -2.18 0.51 -9.09
CA TYR A 198 -2.94 -0.73 -9.22
C TYR A 198 -3.62 -0.84 -10.59
N ASP A 199 -4.34 0.20 -10.98
CA ASP A 199 -5.07 0.26 -12.26
C ASP A 199 -4.11 0.21 -13.46
N LEU A 200 -2.87 0.69 -13.31
CA LEU A 200 -1.84 0.61 -14.34
C LEU A 200 -1.25 -0.80 -14.48
N ILE A 201 -1.07 -1.51 -13.36
CA ILE A 201 -0.47 -2.86 -13.33
C ILE A 201 -1.49 -3.94 -13.70
N GLN A 202 -2.79 -3.73 -13.44
CA GLN A 202 -3.82 -4.73 -13.68
C GLN A 202 -3.88 -5.24 -15.14
N PRO A 203 -3.85 -4.39 -16.18
CA PRO A 203 -3.84 -4.88 -17.56
C PRO A 203 -2.56 -5.64 -17.91
N TRP A 204 -1.43 -5.23 -17.31
CA TRP A 204 -0.14 -5.87 -17.48
C TRP A 204 -0.11 -7.27 -16.87
N HIS A 205 -0.65 -7.43 -15.66
CA HIS A 205 -0.80 -8.71 -15.00
C HIS A 205 -1.53 -9.75 -15.86
N LEU A 206 -2.60 -9.34 -16.56
CA LEU A 206 -3.35 -10.22 -17.46
C LEU A 206 -2.58 -10.57 -18.73
N ALA A 207 -1.67 -9.70 -19.18
CA ALA A 207 -0.89 -9.87 -20.40
C ALA A 207 0.43 -10.63 -20.19
N PHE A 208 0.99 -10.62 -18.98
CA PHE A 208 2.29 -11.23 -18.69
C PHE A 208 2.22 -12.76 -18.61
N ALA A 209 3.29 -13.40 -19.08
CA ALA A 209 3.45 -14.84 -18.97
C ALA A 209 3.67 -15.23 -17.50
N SER A 210 3.16 -16.40 -17.13
CA SER A 210 3.50 -17.04 -15.85
C SER A 210 4.94 -17.54 -15.89
N GLY A 211 5.70 -17.26 -14.83
CA GLY A 211 7.05 -17.79 -14.64
C GLY A 211 7.06 -19.24 -14.15
N TYR A 212 5.91 -19.81 -13.76
CA TYR A 212 5.83 -21.19 -13.29
C TYR A 212 5.83 -22.18 -14.46
N LYS A 213 6.75 -23.15 -14.43
CA LYS A 213 6.72 -24.29 -15.36
C LYS A 213 5.60 -25.24 -14.95
N ALA A 214 4.79 -25.71 -15.91
CA ALA A 214 3.62 -26.58 -15.70
C ALA A 214 3.87 -27.87 -14.88
N LYS A 215 5.13 -28.25 -14.65
CA LYS A 215 5.53 -29.46 -13.90
C LYS A 215 5.99 -29.19 -12.46
N GLN A 216 6.06 -27.94 -12.00
CA GLN A 216 6.36 -27.65 -10.59
C GLN A 216 5.07 -27.32 -9.84
N PRO A 217 4.77 -28.01 -8.72
CA PRO A 217 3.63 -27.66 -7.89
C PRO A 217 3.83 -26.23 -7.40
N ASN A 218 2.80 -25.40 -7.59
CA ASN A 218 2.81 -24.01 -7.16
C ASN A 218 3.08 -23.99 -5.64
N PRO A 219 4.20 -23.43 -5.15
CA PRO A 219 4.51 -23.42 -3.71
C PRO A 219 3.47 -22.61 -2.89
N HIS A 220 2.53 -21.94 -3.57
CA HIS A 220 1.45 -21.14 -3.01
C HIS A 220 0.05 -21.70 -3.32
N GLN A 221 -0.12 -22.99 -3.62
CA GLN A 221 -1.43 -23.62 -3.92
C GLN A 221 -2.56 -23.33 -2.91
N HIS A 222 -2.22 -22.93 -1.67
CA HIS A 222 -3.19 -22.62 -0.60
C HIS A 222 -3.59 -21.12 -0.48
N ILE A 223 -2.98 -20.22 -1.25
CA ILE A 223 -3.23 -18.78 -1.19
C ILE A 223 -3.74 -18.30 -2.55
N ASP A 224 -4.94 -17.70 -2.61
CA ASP A 224 -5.43 -17.07 -3.84
C ASP A 224 -4.61 -15.80 -4.11
N GLN A 225 -3.69 -15.90 -5.08
CA GLN A 225 -2.82 -14.81 -5.53
C GLN A 225 -3.41 -14.02 -6.71
N ILE A 226 -4.55 -14.44 -7.25
CA ILE A 226 -5.18 -13.79 -8.41
C ILE A 226 -5.70 -12.40 -8.00
N CYS A 227 -5.14 -11.35 -8.60
CA CYS A 227 -5.63 -9.98 -8.47
C CYS A 227 -6.50 -9.61 -9.69
N LEU A 228 -7.80 -9.46 -9.48
CA LEU A 228 -8.73 -8.88 -10.46
C LEU A 228 -8.83 -7.37 -10.28
N SER A 229 -9.40 -6.65 -11.26
CA SER A 229 -9.65 -5.21 -11.15
C SER A 229 -10.51 -4.84 -9.93
N THR A 230 -11.43 -5.71 -9.55
CA THR A 230 -12.35 -5.53 -8.41
C THR A 230 -11.77 -5.98 -7.06
N THR A 231 -10.61 -6.66 -7.04
CA THR A 231 -10.07 -7.22 -5.79
C THR A 231 -9.72 -6.13 -4.78
N MET A 232 -9.15 -5.01 -5.23
CA MET A 232 -8.84 -3.89 -4.34
C MET A 232 -10.10 -3.25 -3.76
N THR A 233 -11.17 -3.07 -4.55
CA THR A 233 -12.42 -2.47 -4.07
C THR A 233 -13.12 -3.39 -3.06
N HIS A 234 -13.19 -4.69 -3.35
CA HIS A 234 -13.77 -5.67 -2.44
C HIS A 234 -12.98 -5.75 -1.13
N ALA A 235 -11.65 -5.79 -1.19
CA ALA A 235 -10.79 -5.81 -0.01
C ALA A 235 -11.02 -4.59 0.90
N ARG A 236 -11.26 -3.41 0.30
CA ARG A 236 -11.56 -2.18 1.05
C ARG A 236 -12.95 -2.21 1.67
N GLN A 237 -13.97 -2.65 0.94
CA GLN A 237 -15.34 -2.78 1.45
C GLN A 237 -15.40 -3.70 2.67
N GLU A 238 -14.83 -4.91 2.54
CA GLU A 238 -14.81 -5.87 3.64
C GLU A 238 -14.00 -5.38 4.84
N ALA A 239 -12.89 -4.69 4.60
CA ALA A 239 -12.12 -4.10 5.69
C ALA A 239 -12.93 -3.03 6.44
N ILE A 240 -13.69 -2.21 5.72
CA ILE A 240 -14.59 -1.21 6.32
C ILE A 240 -15.68 -1.90 7.15
N GLU A 241 -16.33 -2.94 6.62
CA GLU A 241 -17.35 -3.74 7.33
C GLU A 241 -16.80 -4.39 8.60
N THR A 242 -15.57 -4.93 8.51
CA THR A 242 -14.88 -5.51 9.67
C THR A 242 -14.59 -4.44 10.73
N TRP A 243 -14.21 -3.23 10.32
CA TRP A 243 -13.91 -2.14 11.26
C TRP A 243 -15.17 -1.49 11.85
N SER A 244 -16.28 -1.49 11.12
CA SER A 244 -17.59 -1.03 11.61
C SER A 244 -18.28 -2.07 12.49
N GLY A 245 -17.71 -3.26 12.66
CA GLY A 245 -18.22 -4.31 13.54
C GLY A 245 -19.43 -5.05 13.00
N HIS A 246 -19.68 -5.02 11.68
CA HIS A 246 -20.83 -5.68 11.05
C HIS A 246 -20.61 -7.17 10.76
N THR A 247 -19.40 -7.67 10.98
CA THR A 247 -19.06 -9.10 10.92
C THR A 247 -18.57 -9.56 12.28
N GLN A 248 -19.49 -10.07 13.10
CA GLN A 248 -19.20 -11.01 14.19
C GLN A 248 -19.77 -12.37 13.82
#